data_AF-B9L8S0-F1
#
_entry.id   AF-B9L8S0-F1
#
_cell.length_a   1.000
_cell.length_b   1.000
_cell.length_c   1.000
_cell.angle_alpha   90.00
_cell.angle_beta   90.00
_cell.angle_gamma   90.00
#
_symmetry.space_group_name_H-M   'P 1'
#
loop_
_entity.id
_entity.type
_entity.pdbx_description
1 polymer ?
#
loop_
_entity_poly.entity_id
_entity_poly.type
_entity_poly.pdbx_seq_one_letter_code
_entity_poly.pdbx_strand_id
1 'polypeptide(L)'
;MKIHLDLDSFFVSAHRIEDKTLLNKPVVVVKRNDKEIFKNEKTKLLNLNEGAFTGDLIVGDEKYDKSYFLENGKVRGIVVTASYEARELGIKTGTTLAEALRIYPKLTVLTPNYKLYHILSYKLKLFLEKKIPLVEQYSIDEFFGDLEGWVNDGEIYGFIKTLKDEIWKRFNLPVSIGAAKSKWTAKLATSFAKPDGIKVVKNIDEFIENIPVEKFPGIGKRIEKRIKEKGILTLGDVKREKEYFYSWGKAGVQLYNRVCGTDNEKVIQKSERKSIGISRRFDPVYDRKEIIRRIGILCRYLSFLVKKKKVNPTFYYLSIKYKHSKKSKAHITLDRIFNEMLLKEVMVTLFYRADIEDDYIISLGISVSKFKKVSNLFDLEEDRKMEKLNDAIYKLRSRYGLSALISASEII
;
A
#
# COMPACT_ATOMS: atom_id res chain seq x y z
N MET A 1 -25.78 -4.49 -9.26
CA MET A 1 -24.86 -3.37 -8.92
C MET A 1 -23.47 -3.86 -8.48
N LYS A 2 -22.47 -2.97 -8.45
CA LYS A 2 -21.16 -3.19 -7.81
C LYS A 2 -21.14 -2.54 -6.43
N ILE A 3 -20.42 -3.13 -5.48
CA ILE A 3 -20.26 -2.62 -4.11
C ILE A 3 -18.78 -2.39 -3.78
N HIS A 4 -18.53 -1.41 -2.92
CA HIS A 4 -17.23 -1.17 -2.30
C HIS A 4 -17.40 -1.17 -0.79
N LEU A 5 -16.58 -1.95 -0.09
CA LEU A 5 -16.55 -2.06 1.35
C LEU A 5 -15.23 -1.49 1.85
N ASP A 6 -15.29 -0.73 2.93
CA ASP A 6 -14.13 -0.07 3.52
C ASP A 6 -14.22 -0.13 5.05
N LEU A 7 -13.23 -0.76 5.68
CA LEU A 7 -13.17 -0.91 7.13
C LEU A 7 -12.88 0.42 7.81
N ASP A 8 -13.78 0.81 8.70
CA ASP A 8 -13.76 2.11 9.32
C ASP A 8 -12.64 2.23 10.36
N SER A 9 -11.72 3.17 10.11
CA SER A 9 -10.53 3.40 10.95
C SER A 9 -9.80 2.09 11.30
N PHE A 10 -9.65 1.20 10.30
CA PHE A 10 -9.36 -0.22 10.48
C PHE A 10 -8.33 -0.56 11.56
N PHE A 11 -7.15 0.07 11.56
CA PHE A 11 -6.10 -0.27 12.52
C PHE A 11 -6.49 0.06 13.96
N VAL A 12 -7.19 1.17 14.18
CA VAL A 12 -7.74 1.50 15.51
C VAL A 12 -8.84 0.52 15.88
N SER A 13 -9.76 0.22 14.95
CA SER A 13 -10.84 -0.73 15.19
C SER A 13 -10.32 -2.13 15.53
N ALA A 14 -9.24 -2.56 14.89
CA ALA A 14 -8.55 -3.81 15.22
C ALA A 14 -8.00 -3.80 16.66
N HIS A 15 -7.38 -2.71 17.11
CA HIS A 15 -6.95 -2.60 18.51
C HIS A 15 -8.11 -2.56 19.50
N ARG A 16 -9.26 -1.96 19.14
CA ARG A 16 -10.47 -1.95 19.97
C ARG A 16 -11.07 -3.35 20.18
N ILE A 17 -10.76 -4.31 19.31
CA ILE A 17 -11.14 -5.73 19.50
C ILE A 17 -10.32 -6.34 20.64
N GLU A 18 -9.02 -6.03 20.71
CA GLU A 18 -8.12 -6.55 21.76
C GLU A 18 -8.29 -5.80 23.08
N ASP A 19 -8.55 -4.49 23.04
CA ASP A 19 -8.70 -3.63 24.21
C ASP A 19 -9.93 -2.71 24.09
N LYS A 20 -11.00 -3.10 24.80
CA LYS A 20 -12.26 -2.34 24.85
C LYS A 20 -12.13 -1.00 25.56
N THR A 21 -11.08 -0.75 26.35
CA THR A 21 -10.89 0.54 27.03
C THR A 21 -10.56 1.67 26.04
N LEU A 22 -10.25 1.34 24.79
CA LEU A 22 -9.97 2.28 23.69
C LEU A 22 -11.24 2.80 22.99
N LEU A 23 -12.41 2.28 23.33
CA LEU A 23 -13.68 2.75 22.78
C LEU A 23 -13.95 4.20 23.20
N ASN A 24 -14.46 5.02 22.27
CA ASN A 24 -14.82 6.43 22.48
C ASN A 24 -13.65 7.33 22.93
N LYS A 25 -12.40 6.90 22.73
CA LYS A 25 -11.20 7.70 23.01
C LYS A 25 -10.53 8.16 21.71
N PRO A 26 -9.92 9.37 21.71
CA PRO A 26 -9.00 9.79 20.66
C PRO A 26 -7.77 8.88 20.61
N VAL A 27 -7.78 7.96 19.65
CA VAL A 27 -6.71 6.98 19.41
C VAL A 27 -6.08 7.22 18.03
N VAL A 28 -4.77 7.09 17.96
CA VAL A 28 -4.00 7.05 16.71
C VAL A 28 -3.08 5.84 16.68
N VAL A 29 -2.96 5.22 15.52
CA VAL A 29 -1.89 4.27 15.21
C VAL A 29 -0.80 5.01 14.46
N VAL A 30 0.43 4.95 14.97
CA VAL A 30 1.56 5.74 14.47
C VAL A 30 2.65 4.82 14.00
N LYS A 31 3.12 5.06 12.77
CA LYS A 31 4.27 4.36 12.21
C LYS A 31 5.52 5.22 12.34
N ARG A 32 6.64 4.58 12.71
CA ARG A 32 7.99 5.12 12.60
C ARG A 32 8.71 4.46 11.41
N ASN A 33 9.74 5.12 10.88
CA ASN A 33 10.63 4.45 9.93
C ASN A 33 11.31 3.28 10.65
N ASP A 34 11.07 2.08 10.14
CA ASP A 34 11.73 0.85 10.55
C ASP A 34 13.25 1.00 10.31
N LYS A 35 13.99 1.18 11.40
CA LYS A 35 15.46 1.20 11.40
C LYS A 35 16.05 -0.19 11.56
N GLU A 36 15.25 -1.18 11.96
CA GLU A 36 15.68 -2.55 12.21
C GLU A 36 15.98 -3.32 10.95
N ILE A 37 15.40 -2.94 9.81
CA ILE A 37 15.78 -3.58 8.53
C ILE A 37 17.30 -3.48 8.27
N PHE A 38 17.98 -2.47 8.80
CA PHE A 38 19.44 -2.30 8.69
C PHE A 38 20.21 -2.87 9.90
N LYS A 39 19.50 -3.39 10.90
CA LYS A 39 20.05 -4.16 12.02
C LYS A 39 19.93 -5.66 11.71
N ASN A 40 20.83 -6.47 12.24
CA ASN A 40 20.87 -7.92 11.97
C ASN A 40 19.86 -8.72 12.82
N GLU A 41 18.66 -8.20 13.05
CA GLU A 41 17.66 -8.84 13.89
C GLU A 41 16.82 -9.88 13.12
N LYS A 42 16.21 -10.82 13.84
CA LYS A 42 15.42 -11.90 13.23
C LYS A 42 14.08 -11.37 12.74
N THR A 43 13.92 -11.28 11.42
CA THR A 43 12.64 -10.92 10.80
C THR A 43 11.97 -12.13 10.13
N LYS A 44 10.66 -12.31 10.36
CA LYS A 44 9.81 -13.34 9.72
C LYS A 44 8.90 -12.70 8.67
N LEU A 45 8.62 -13.40 7.57
CA LEU A 45 7.68 -12.91 6.57
C LEU A 45 6.28 -13.45 6.85
N LEU A 46 5.29 -12.56 6.97
CA LEU A 46 3.88 -12.92 7.00
C LEU A 46 3.22 -12.48 5.70
N ASN A 47 2.55 -13.42 5.03
CA ASN A 47 1.72 -13.08 3.88
C ASN A 47 0.42 -13.88 3.91
N LEU A 48 -0.67 -13.19 4.23
CA LEU A 48 -2.02 -13.76 4.27
C LEU A 48 -2.93 -13.12 3.21
N ASN A 49 -2.58 -11.96 2.64
CA ASN A 49 -3.45 -11.18 1.77
C ASN A 49 -2.82 -10.99 0.38
N GLU A 50 -3.66 -11.02 -0.66
CA GLU A 50 -3.20 -11.01 -2.07
C GLU A 50 -3.64 -9.75 -2.84
N GLY A 51 -4.35 -8.82 -2.20
CA GLY A 51 -4.83 -7.59 -2.84
C GLY A 51 -3.71 -6.72 -3.44
N ALA A 52 -4.06 -5.96 -4.47
CA ALA A 52 -3.10 -5.17 -5.27
C ALA A 52 -2.29 -4.16 -4.44
N PHE A 53 -2.89 -3.63 -3.37
CA PHE A 53 -2.25 -2.71 -2.41
C PHE A 53 -1.85 -3.38 -1.09
N THR A 54 -1.91 -4.71 -1.01
CA THR A 54 -1.38 -5.47 0.13
C THR A 54 0.07 -5.88 -0.17
N GLY A 55 0.99 -5.37 0.65
CA GLY A 55 2.41 -5.74 0.58
C GLY A 55 2.69 -7.01 1.35
N ASP A 56 3.71 -7.76 0.93
CA ASP A 56 4.31 -8.81 1.76
C ASP A 56 4.89 -8.16 3.02
N LEU A 57 4.48 -8.64 4.20
CA LEU A 57 4.84 -8.04 5.48
C LEU A 57 6.05 -8.75 6.07
N ILE A 58 7.10 -7.98 6.37
CA ILE A 58 8.23 -8.43 7.16
C ILE A 58 7.95 -8.00 8.60
N VAL A 59 7.83 -8.98 9.50
CA VAL A 59 7.50 -8.82 10.92
C VAL A 59 8.74 -9.11 11.74
N GLY A 60 9.17 -8.14 12.54
CA GLY A 60 10.07 -8.36 13.69
C GLY A 60 9.28 -8.84 14.91
N ASP A 61 9.92 -9.59 15.80
CA ASP A 61 9.34 -10.00 17.08
C ASP A 61 9.48 -8.83 18.09
N GLU A 62 8.58 -7.85 18.09
CA GLU A 62 8.70 -6.69 19.01
C GLU A 62 7.41 -6.31 19.77
N LYS A 63 7.62 -5.92 21.04
CA LYS A 63 6.69 -5.13 21.86
C LYS A 63 7.17 -3.68 21.84
N TYR A 64 6.32 -2.77 21.40
CA TYR A 64 6.66 -1.36 21.37
C TYR A 64 6.08 -0.61 22.57
N ASP A 65 6.91 0.20 23.23
CA ASP A 65 6.51 1.10 24.32
C ASP A 65 6.49 2.57 23.83
N LYS A 66 5.92 3.51 24.59
CA LYS A 66 5.90 4.96 24.28
C LYS A 66 7.29 5.54 24.01
N SER A 67 8.32 4.99 24.63
CA SER A 67 9.73 5.31 24.36
C SER A 67 10.14 5.07 22.89
N TYR A 68 9.44 4.20 22.16
CA TYR A 68 9.64 3.93 20.73
C TYR A 68 9.49 5.16 19.84
N PHE A 69 8.70 6.15 20.25
CA PHE A 69 8.52 7.36 19.47
C PHE A 69 9.48 8.49 19.85
N LEU A 70 10.30 8.30 20.90
CA LEU A 70 11.30 9.26 21.35
C LEU A 70 12.66 8.91 20.75
N GLU A 71 13.30 9.88 20.09
CA GLU A 71 14.64 9.73 19.54
C GLU A 71 15.44 11.01 19.74
N ASN A 72 16.55 10.94 20.48
CA ASN A 72 17.43 12.08 20.79
C ASN A 72 16.62 13.31 21.29
N GLY A 73 15.66 13.06 22.20
CA GLY A 73 14.77 14.08 22.75
C GLY A 73 13.66 14.57 21.81
N LYS A 74 13.51 14.01 20.61
CA LYS A 74 12.50 14.39 19.61
C LYS A 74 11.45 13.31 19.41
N VAL A 75 10.18 13.71 19.39
CA VAL A 75 9.06 12.83 19.04
C VAL A 75 9.04 12.61 17.52
N ARG A 76 9.16 11.35 17.09
CA ARG A 76 9.15 10.94 15.67
C ARG A 76 8.05 9.92 15.41
N GLY A 77 7.29 10.14 14.35
CA GLY A 77 6.25 9.23 13.91
C GLY A 77 5.25 9.93 13.01
N ILE A 78 4.56 9.17 12.16
CA ILE A 78 3.48 9.65 11.30
C ILE A 78 2.24 8.82 11.61
N VAL A 79 1.11 9.50 11.83
CA VAL A 79 -0.19 8.86 12.02
C VAL A 79 -0.55 8.11 10.73
N VAL A 80 -0.68 6.79 10.82
CA VAL A 80 -1.15 5.96 9.70
C VAL A 80 -2.67 5.80 9.72
N THR A 81 -3.26 5.74 10.91
CA THR A 81 -4.71 5.66 11.09
C THR A 81 -5.10 6.46 12.32
N ALA A 82 -6.12 7.32 12.18
CA ALA A 82 -6.75 8.04 13.27
C ALA A 82 -8.19 7.55 13.44
N SER A 83 -8.59 7.39 14.71
CA SER A 83 -9.98 7.19 15.14
C SER A 83 -10.88 8.36 14.72
N TYR A 84 -12.20 8.17 14.69
CA TYR A 84 -13.12 9.27 14.35
C TYR A 84 -13.07 10.38 15.40
N GLU A 85 -12.95 10.01 16.67
CA GLU A 85 -12.77 10.92 17.81
C GLU A 85 -11.49 11.77 17.67
N ALA A 86 -10.40 11.19 17.13
CA ALA A 86 -9.18 11.95 16.84
C ALA A 86 -9.33 12.83 15.57
N ARG A 87 -10.11 12.39 14.57
CA ARG A 87 -10.37 13.18 13.35
C ARG A 87 -11.19 14.43 13.62
N GLU A 88 -12.14 14.36 14.54
CA GLU A 88 -12.92 15.51 15.01
C GLU A 88 -12.02 16.60 15.64
N LEU A 89 -10.91 16.19 16.27
CA LEU A 89 -9.88 17.10 16.79
C LEU A 89 -8.94 17.64 15.70
N GLY A 90 -9.14 17.27 14.43
CA GLY A 90 -8.28 17.67 13.31
C GLY A 90 -7.07 16.76 13.06
N ILE A 91 -6.91 15.67 13.81
CA ILE A 91 -5.81 14.71 13.64
C ILE A 91 -6.17 13.71 12.54
N LYS A 92 -5.41 13.70 11.45
CA LYS A 92 -5.68 12.86 10.27
C LYS A 92 -4.50 11.99 9.90
N THR A 93 -4.74 11.00 9.03
CA THR A 93 -3.66 10.22 8.43
C THR A 93 -2.66 11.15 7.74
N GLY A 94 -1.37 10.95 8.02
CA GLY A 94 -0.28 11.81 7.55
C GLY A 94 0.13 12.92 8.52
N THR A 95 -0.67 13.23 9.55
CA THR A 95 -0.26 14.16 10.63
C THR A 95 0.97 13.60 11.36
N THR A 96 1.92 14.47 11.71
CA THR A 96 3.10 14.05 12.48
C THR A 96 2.69 13.79 13.94
N LEU A 97 3.33 12.83 14.61
CA LEU A 97 3.01 12.55 16.02
C LEU A 97 3.23 13.77 16.92
N ALA A 98 4.27 14.56 16.65
CA ALA A 98 4.53 15.79 17.38
C ALA A 98 3.38 16.81 17.24
N GLU A 99 2.84 16.98 16.04
CA GLU A 99 1.68 17.84 15.79
C GLU A 99 0.40 17.28 16.45
N ALA A 100 0.16 15.98 16.34
CA ALA A 100 -0.99 15.33 16.96
C ALA A 100 -1.00 15.49 18.49
N LEU A 101 0.16 15.35 19.14
CA LEU A 101 0.31 15.58 20.58
C LEU A 101 0.21 17.05 20.99
N ARG A 102 0.56 17.99 20.09
CA ARG A 102 0.30 19.42 20.31
C ARG A 102 -1.19 19.75 20.25
N ILE A 103 -1.91 19.14 19.30
CA ILE A 103 -3.37 19.30 19.18
C ILE A 103 -4.08 18.70 20.41
N TYR A 104 -3.69 17.49 20.81
CA TYR A 104 -4.29 16.81 21.95
C TYR A 104 -3.23 16.06 22.78
N PRO A 105 -2.73 16.65 23.89
CA PRO A 105 -1.67 16.03 24.70
C PRO A 105 -2.05 14.69 25.34
N LYS A 106 -3.35 14.45 25.58
CA LYS A 106 -3.88 13.21 26.17
C LYS A 106 -4.13 12.10 25.12
N LEU A 107 -3.65 12.27 23.89
CA LEU A 107 -3.89 11.34 22.79
C LEU A 107 -3.36 9.94 23.11
N THR A 108 -4.18 8.92 22.85
CA THR A 108 -3.73 7.54 22.97
C THR A 108 -2.99 7.13 21.72
N VAL A 109 -1.70 6.84 21.86
CA VAL A 109 -0.79 6.53 20.76
C VAL A 109 -0.47 5.03 20.78
N LEU A 110 -0.79 4.36 19.69
CA LEU A 110 -0.55 2.93 19.50
C LEU A 110 0.46 2.68 18.37
N THR A 111 1.16 1.56 18.46
CA THR A 111 2.05 1.07 17.40
C THR A 111 1.35 0.08 16.49
N PRO A 112 1.74 -0.04 15.22
CA PRO A 112 1.01 -0.87 14.26
C PRO A 112 1.18 -2.36 14.58
N ASN A 113 0.08 -3.08 14.76
CA ASN A 113 0.05 -4.54 14.81
C ASN A 113 -0.31 -5.11 13.44
N TYR A 114 0.65 -5.08 12.51
CA TYR A 114 0.40 -5.53 11.15
C TYR A 114 0.00 -7.01 11.05
N LYS A 115 0.49 -7.88 11.95
CA LYS A 115 0.07 -9.28 11.99
C LYS A 115 -1.43 -9.40 12.25
N LEU A 116 -1.95 -8.70 13.25
CA LEU A 116 -3.38 -8.64 13.54
C LEU A 116 -4.18 -8.13 12.34
N TYR A 117 -3.74 -7.02 11.74
CA TYR A 117 -4.43 -6.41 10.60
C TYR A 117 -4.51 -7.37 9.41
N HIS A 118 -3.42 -8.08 9.11
CA HIS A 118 -3.41 -9.08 8.04
C HIS A 118 -4.34 -10.26 8.34
N ILE A 119 -4.36 -10.76 9.57
CA ILE A 119 -5.24 -11.87 9.97
C ILE A 119 -6.71 -11.47 9.86
N LEU A 120 -7.08 -10.30 10.38
CA LEU A 120 -8.46 -9.80 10.34
C LEU A 120 -8.94 -9.57 8.89
N SER A 121 -8.12 -8.90 8.08
CA SER A 121 -8.40 -8.68 6.66
C SER A 121 -8.58 -9.98 5.89
N TYR A 122 -7.73 -10.98 6.16
CA TYR A 122 -7.82 -12.28 5.50
C TYR A 122 -9.08 -13.04 5.90
N LYS A 123 -9.42 -13.04 7.19
CA LYS A 123 -10.66 -13.65 7.69
C LYS A 123 -11.89 -12.98 7.08
N LEU A 124 -11.89 -11.65 6.96
CA LEU A 124 -12.96 -10.91 6.30
C LEU A 124 -13.05 -11.28 4.82
N LYS A 125 -11.92 -11.33 4.09
CA LYS A 125 -11.87 -11.75 2.69
C LYS A 125 -12.54 -13.12 2.49
N LEU A 126 -12.15 -14.13 3.26
CA LEU A 126 -12.73 -15.48 3.18
C LEU A 126 -14.23 -15.51 3.49
N PHE A 127 -14.70 -14.60 4.34
CA PHE A 127 -16.12 -14.44 4.60
C PHE A 127 -16.85 -13.78 3.43
N LEU A 128 -16.29 -12.72 2.86
CA LEU A 128 -16.86 -12.04 1.69
C LEU A 128 -16.94 -12.96 0.48
N GLU A 129 -15.91 -13.78 0.22
CA GLU A 129 -15.90 -14.78 -0.88
C GLU A 129 -16.99 -15.85 -0.73
N LYS A 130 -17.55 -16.05 0.46
CA LYS A 130 -18.69 -16.95 0.69
C LYS A 130 -20.05 -16.28 0.48
N LYS A 131 -20.09 -14.95 0.45
CA LYS A 131 -21.33 -14.14 0.44
C LYS A 131 -21.54 -13.41 -0.89
N ILE A 132 -20.44 -13.10 -1.58
CA ILE A 132 -20.42 -12.31 -2.81
C ILE A 132 -19.77 -13.17 -3.88
N PRO A 133 -20.36 -13.29 -5.08
CA PRO A 133 -19.86 -14.19 -6.13
C PRO A 133 -18.48 -13.76 -6.64
N LEU A 134 -18.23 -12.45 -6.73
CA LEU A 134 -16.95 -11.91 -7.21
C LEU A 134 -16.44 -10.85 -6.24
N VAL A 135 -15.29 -11.14 -5.60
CA VAL A 135 -14.63 -10.23 -4.67
C VAL A 135 -13.23 -9.88 -5.16
N GLU A 136 -12.91 -8.60 -5.18
CA GLU A 136 -11.58 -8.07 -5.41
C GLU A 136 -11.09 -7.40 -4.12
N GLN A 137 -9.97 -7.87 -3.58
CA GLN A 137 -9.29 -7.17 -2.49
C GLN A 137 -8.45 -6.03 -3.07
N TYR A 138 -8.87 -4.78 -2.83
CA TYR A 138 -8.14 -3.62 -3.31
C TYR A 138 -6.96 -3.33 -2.37
N SER A 139 -7.24 -3.14 -1.07
CA SER A 139 -6.24 -2.95 -0.01
C SER A 139 -6.47 -3.93 1.15
N ILE A 140 -5.78 -3.72 2.28
CA ILE A 140 -5.99 -4.54 3.48
C ILE A 140 -7.36 -4.28 4.13
N ASP A 141 -7.92 -3.11 3.92
CA ASP A 141 -9.18 -2.62 4.49
C ASP A 141 -10.29 -2.41 3.47
N GLU A 142 -9.99 -2.48 2.16
CA GLU A 142 -10.93 -2.20 1.09
C GLU A 142 -11.16 -3.39 0.15
N PHE A 143 -12.43 -3.64 -0.16
CA PHE A 143 -12.87 -4.71 -1.05
C PHE A 143 -13.89 -4.18 -2.05
N PHE A 144 -13.84 -4.67 -3.28
CA PHE A 144 -14.92 -4.54 -4.24
C PHE A 144 -15.68 -5.85 -4.39
N GLY A 145 -16.99 -5.76 -4.56
CA GLY A 145 -17.87 -6.88 -4.85
C GLY A 145 -18.67 -6.62 -6.11
N ASP A 146 -18.86 -7.65 -6.94
CA ASP A 146 -19.85 -7.61 -8.03
C ASP A 146 -21.09 -8.39 -7.63
N LEU A 147 -22.25 -7.76 -7.69
CA LEU A 147 -23.56 -8.35 -7.39
C LEU A 147 -24.48 -8.32 -8.62
N GLU A 148 -23.96 -7.94 -9.78
CA GLU A 148 -24.70 -7.93 -11.05
C GLU A 148 -25.23 -9.34 -11.38
N GLY A 149 -26.54 -9.43 -11.64
CA GLY A 149 -27.24 -10.71 -11.86
C GLY A 149 -27.44 -11.58 -10.61
N TRP A 150 -26.90 -11.20 -9.44
CA TRP A 150 -27.02 -11.96 -8.19
C TRP A 150 -28.03 -11.35 -7.20
N VAL A 151 -28.06 -10.02 -7.11
CA VAL A 151 -29.00 -9.28 -6.25
C VAL A 151 -29.72 -8.25 -7.11
N ASN A 152 -31.04 -8.21 -7.03
CA ASN A 152 -31.83 -7.20 -7.71
C ASN A 152 -31.49 -5.80 -7.18
N ASP A 153 -31.45 -4.80 -8.06
CA ASP A 153 -31.12 -3.42 -7.68
C ASP A 153 -32.08 -2.84 -6.61
N GLY A 154 -33.32 -3.35 -6.52
CA GLY A 154 -34.29 -3.00 -5.46
C GLY A 154 -33.95 -3.58 -4.08
N GLU A 155 -33.23 -4.70 -4.03
CA GLU A 155 -32.92 -5.46 -2.81
C GLU A 155 -31.49 -5.19 -2.30
N ILE A 156 -30.69 -4.45 -3.09
CA ILE A 156 -29.27 -4.21 -2.83
C ILE A 156 -29.00 -3.62 -1.45
N TYR A 157 -29.85 -2.71 -0.98
CA TYR A 157 -29.71 -2.10 0.34
C TYR A 157 -29.90 -3.13 1.45
N GLY A 158 -30.91 -4.00 1.32
CA GLY A 158 -31.18 -5.08 2.27
C GLY A 158 -30.03 -6.07 2.35
N PHE A 159 -29.50 -6.49 1.19
CA PHE A 159 -28.32 -7.35 1.13
C PHE A 159 -27.11 -6.72 1.84
N ILE A 160 -26.81 -5.45 1.54
CA ILE A 160 -25.67 -4.74 2.13
C ILE A 160 -25.84 -4.56 3.64
N LYS A 161 -27.04 -4.26 4.11
CA LYS A 161 -27.34 -4.13 5.54
C LYS A 161 -27.08 -5.45 6.26
N THR A 162 -27.64 -6.55 5.76
CA THR A 162 -27.39 -7.89 6.31
C THR A 162 -25.90 -8.23 6.32
N LEU A 163 -25.20 -7.95 5.22
CA LEU A 163 -23.76 -8.19 5.12
C LEU A 163 -22.97 -7.39 6.18
N LYS A 164 -23.29 -6.11 6.36
CA LYS A 164 -22.68 -5.24 7.37
C LYS A 164 -22.93 -5.77 8.79
N ASP A 165 -24.16 -6.14 9.11
CA ASP A 165 -24.54 -6.68 10.43
C ASP A 165 -23.81 -8.00 10.72
N GLU A 166 -23.67 -8.87 9.72
CA GLU A 166 -22.89 -10.11 9.84
C GLU A 166 -21.39 -9.84 10.07
N ILE A 167 -20.80 -8.84 9.38
CA ILE A 167 -19.40 -8.43 9.56
C ILE A 167 -19.19 -7.94 11.00
N TRP A 168 -20.09 -7.08 11.49
CA TRP A 168 -20.04 -6.61 12.88
C TRP A 168 -20.14 -7.76 13.87
N LYS A 169 -21.15 -8.64 13.72
CA LYS A 169 -21.37 -9.77 14.63
C LYS A 169 -20.20 -10.75 14.68
N ARG A 170 -19.53 -11.01 13.55
CA ARG A 170 -18.44 -12.00 13.46
C ARG A 170 -17.06 -11.43 13.79
N PHE A 171 -16.79 -10.19 13.41
CA PHE A 171 -15.46 -9.63 13.45
C PHE A 171 -15.34 -8.43 14.38
N ASN A 172 -16.46 -7.87 14.86
CA ASN A 172 -16.51 -6.64 15.65
C ASN A 172 -15.75 -5.49 14.96
N LEU A 173 -15.89 -5.43 13.63
CA LEU A 173 -15.27 -4.42 12.76
C LEU A 173 -16.36 -3.55 12.15
N PRO A 174 -16.31 -2.22 12.35
CA PRO A 174 -17.21 -1.30 11.66
C PRO A 174 -16.80 -1.22 10.17
N VAL A 175 -17.80 -1.12 9.31
CA VAL A 175 -17.58 -1.09 7.85
C VAL A 175 -18.60 -0.16 7.21
N SER A 176 -18.10 0.68 6.31
CA SER A 176 -18.94 1.49 5.44
C SER A 176 -19.01 0.84 4.06
N ILE A 177 -20.22 0.80 3.49
CA ILE A 177 -20.46 0.13 2.21
C ILE A 177 -21.19 1.05 1.24
N GLY A 178 -20.57 1.31 0.10
CA GLY A 178 -21.16 2.03 -1.02
C GLY A 178 -21.57 1.09 -2.15
N ALA A 179 -22.66 1.39 -2.85
CA ALA A 179 -23.11 0.64 -4.02
C ALA A 179 -23.43 1.56 -5.18
N ALA A 180 -23.03 1.18 -6.39
CA ALA A 180 -23.33 1.90 -7.62
C ALA A 180 -23.24 0.96 -8.83
N LYS A 181 -23.59 1.44 -10.03
CA LYS A 181 -23.41 0.67 -11.28
C LYS A 181 -21.94 0.53 -11.68
N SER A 182 -21.10 1.51 -11.36
CA SER A 182 -19.65 1.49 -11.62
C SER A 182 -18.85 1.28 -10.33
N LYS A 183 -17.63 0.76 -10.49
CA LYS A 183 -16.70 0.48 -9.39
C LYS A 183 -16.29 1.76 -8.65
N TRP A 184 -15.92 2.80 -9.40
CA TRP A 184 -15.40 4.05 -8.84
C TRP A 184 -16.48 4.89 -8.17
N THR A 185 -17.71 4.87 -8.68
CA THR A 185 -18.85 5.50 -8.02
C THR A 185 -19.23 4.78 -6.73
N ALA A 186 -19.11 3.44 -6.67
CA ALA A 186 -19.30 2.70 -5.42
C ALA A 186 -18.25 3.09 -4.37
N LYS A 187 -16.98 3.26 -4.78
CA LYS A 187 -15.90 3.77 -3.90
C LYS A 187 -16.18 5.20 -3.41
N LEU A 188 -16.64 6.08 -4.29
CA LEU A 188 -17.06 7.44 -3.93
C LEU A 188 -18.23 7.39 -2.94
N ALA A 189 -19.29 6.63 -3.24
CA ALA A 189 -20.45 6.44 -2.37
C ALA A 189 -20.06 5.96 -0.97
N THR A 190 -19.08 5.05 -0.87
CA THR A 190 -18.56 4.58 0.41
C THR A 190 -17.96 5.71 1.24
N SER A 191 -17.27 6.65 0.60
CA SER A 191 -16.68 7.81 1.29
C SER A 191 -17.75 8.72 1.89
N PHE A 192 -18.91 8.84 1.25
CA PHE A 192 -20.09 9.55 1.76
C PHE A 192 -20.94 8.73 2.73
N ALA A 193 -20.72 7.41 2.79
CA ALA A 193 -21.39 6.52 3.74
C ALA A 193 -20.69 6.53 5.12
N LYS A 194 -19.41 6.94 5.18
CA LYS A 194 -18.63 6.94 6.42
C LYS A 194 -19.14 7.96 7.45
N PRO A 195 -19.11 7.66 8.76
CA PRO A 195 -18.71 6.38 9.38
C PRO A 195 -19.86 5.36 9.48
N ASP A 196 -19.52 4.07 9.46
CA ASP A 196 -20.40 2.92 9.70
C ASP A 196 -21.76 3.02 8.97
N GLY A 197 -21.75 3.42 7.70
CA GLY A 197 -22.98 3.68 6.95
C GLY A 197 -23.09 2.94 5.63
N ILE A 198 -24.25 3.10 5.00
CA ILE A 198 -24.58 2.50 3.70
C ILE A 198 -25.03 3.62 2.75
N LYS A 199 -24.48 3.66 1.54
CA LYS A 199 -24.93 4.58 0.49
C LYS A 199 -25.12 3.84 -0.83
N VAL A 200 -26.35 3.84 -1.34
CA VAL A 200 -26.70 3.25 -2.64
C VAL A 200 -26.94 4.38 -3.63
N VAL A 201 -26.22 4.38 -4.75
CA VAL A 201 -26.31 5.36 -5.83
C VAL A 201 -26.98 4.72 -7.04
N LYS A 202 -28.25 5.08 -7.28
CA LYS A 202 -29.02 4.60 -8.44
C LYS A 202 -28.82 5.48 -9.68
N ASN A 203 -28.82 6.80 -9.48
CA ASN A 203 -28.55 7.80 -10.52
C ASN A 203 -27.19 8.45 -10.25
N ILE A 204 -26.23 8.23 -11.14
CA ILE A 204 -24.88 8.78 -10.99
C ILE A 204 -24.87 10.29 -11.25
N ASP A 205 -25.67 10.78 -12.18
CA ASP A 205 -25.65 12.17 -12.63
C ASP A 205 -26.10 13.09 -11.49
N GLU A 206 -27.22 12.76 -10.88
CA GLU A 206 -27.73 13.45 -9.69
C GLU A 206 -26.74 13.39 -8.52
N PHE A 207 -26.09 12.23 -8.31
CA PHE A 207 -25.18 12.04 -7.18
C PHE A 207 -23.92 12.90 -7.30
N ILE A 208 -23.35 13.03 -8.50
CA ILE A 208 -22.06 13.70 -8.67
C ILE A 208 -22.15 15.20 -8.95
N GLU A 209 -23.31 15.72 -9.34
CA GLU A 209 -23.48 17.09 -9.88
C GLU A 209 -22.75 18.17 -9.05
N ASN A 210 -22.91 18.13 -7.73
CA ASN A 210 -22.37 19.13 -6.81
C ASN A 210 -21.18 18.64 -5.97
N ILE A 211 -20.66 17.44 -6.23
CA ILE A 211 -19.53 16.91 -5.47
C ILE A 211 -18.24 17.62 -5.92
N PRO A 212 -17.45 18.22 -5.01
CA PRO A 212 -16.16 18.81 -5.35
C PRO A 212 -15.19 17.79 -5.96
N VAL A 213 -14.42 18.21 -6.97
CA VAL A 213 -13.52 17.33 -7.71
C VAL A 213 -12.50 16.58 -6.84
N GLU A 214 -12.00 17.21 -5.77
CA GLU A 214 -11.03 16.60 -4.85
C GLU A 214 -11.57 15.40 -4.06
N LYS A 215 -12.90 15.20 -4.03
CA LYS A 215 -13.52 14.05 -3.36
C LYS A 215 -13.44 12.78 -4.20
N PHE A 216 -13.20 12.88 -5.51
CA PHE A 216 -13.24 11.72 -6.39
C PHE A 216 -11.96 10.87 -6.27
N PRO A 217 -12.09 9.53 -6.12
CA PRO A 217 -10.94 8.63 -6.11
C PRO A 217 -10.14 8.73 -7.41
N GLY A 218 -8.88 9.16 -7.32
CA GLY A 218 -8.00 9.35 -8.47
C GLY A 218 -7.71 10.80 -8.83
N ILE A 219 -8.47 11.76 -8.28
CA ILE A 219 -8.13 13.19 -8.36
C ILE A 219 -7.26 13.57 -7.16
N GLY A 220 -5.94 13.55 -7.37
CA GLY A 220 -4.97 14.05 -6.39
C GLY A 220 -4.67 15.54 -6.59
N LYS A 221 -3.97 16.16 -5.60
CA LYS A 221 -3.65 17.61 -5.56
C LYS A 221 -3.16 18.22 -6.88
N ARG A 222 -2.37 17.48 -7.67
CA ARG A 222 -1.86 17.97 -8.97
C ARG A 222 -2.95 18.06 -10.04
N ILE A 223 -3.80 17.03 -10.12
CA ILE A 223 -4.92 17.01 -11.07
C ILE A 223 -5.96 18.04 -10.62
N GLU A 224 -6.28 18.07 -9.33
CA GLU A 224 -7.16 19.06 -8.70
C GLU A 224 -6.74 20.49 -9.07
N LYS A 225 -5.47 20.85 -8.85
CA LYS A 225 -4.95 22.16 -9.23
C LYS A 225 -5.16 22.45 -10.72
N ARG A 226 -4.78 21.51 -11.59
CA ARG A 226 -4.90 21.66 -13.05
C ARG A 226 -6.33 21.89 -13.53
N ILE A 227 -7.31 21.18 -12.97
CA ILE A 227 -8.71 21.30 -13.39
C ILE A 227 -9.38 22.54 -12.77
N LYS A 228 -9.04 22.90 -11.53
CA LYS A 228 -9.53 24.13 -10.89
C LYS A 228 -9.02 25.38 -11.59
N GLU A 229 -7.79 25.37 -12.13
CA GLU A 229 -7.27 26.45 -12.97
C GLU A 229 -8.10 26.69 -14.25
N LYS A 230 -8.86 25.69 -14.71
CA LYS A 230 -9.81 25.80 -15.84
C LYS A 230 -11.25 26.16 -15.38
N GLY A 231 -11.49 26.32 -14.08
CA GLY A 231 -12.82 26.59 -13.53
C GLY A 231 -13.69 25.35 -13.31
N ILE A 232 -13.12 24.14 -13.39
CA ILE A 232 -13.83 22.88 -13.12
C ILE A 232 -13.78 22.63 -11.61
N LEU A 233 -14.91 22.80 -10.93
CA LEU A 233 -15.00 22.74 -9.46
C LEU A 233 -15.72 21.47 -8.97
N THR A 234 -16.72 21.00 -9.72
CA THR A 234 -17.51 19.82 -9.37
C THR A 234 -17.32 18.66 -10.34
N LEU A 235 -17.76 17.47 -9.94
CA LEU A 235 -17.80 16.31 -10.83
C LEU A 235 -18.87 16.45 -11.91
N GLY A 236 -19.91 17.25 -11.70
CA GLY A 236 -20.82 17.68 -12.76
C GLY A 236 -20.09 18.48 -13.85
N ASP A 237 -19.19 19.39 -13.47
CA ASP A 237 -18.38 20.16 -14.42
C ASP A 237 -17.46 19.23 -15.25
N VAL A 238 -16.89 18.20 -14.63
CA VAL A 238 -16.06 17.21 -15.33
C VAL A 238 -16.82 16.56 -16.49
N LYS A 239 -18.11 16.23 -16.30
CA LYS A 239 -18.95 15.66 -17.37
C LYS A 239 -19.14 16.61 -18.55
N ARG A 240 -19.25 17.92 -18.28
CA ARG A 240 -19.43 18.95 -19.31
C ARG A 240 -18.15 19.20 -20.12
N GLU A 241 -16.99 18.87 -19.57
CA GLU A 241 -15.67 19.18 -20.15
C GLU A 241 -14.98 17.97 -20.80
N LYS A 242 -15.74 17.09 -21.46
CA LYS A 242 -15.24 15.83 -22.07
C LYS A 242 -13.98 16.02 -22.92
N GLU A 243 -14.02 16.93 -23.88
CA GLU A 243 -12.93 17.16 -24.84
C GLU A 243 -11.63 17.58 -24.13
N TYR A 244 -11.75 18.36 -23.05
CA TYR A 244 -10.59 18.75 -22.25
C TYR A 244 -9.92 17.55 -21.60
N PHE A 245 -10.66 16.65 -20.97
CA PHE A 245 -10.08 15.43 -20.39
C PHE A 245 -9.53 14.50 -21.48
N TYR A 246 -10.21 14.38 -22.61
CA TYR A 246 -9.76 13.52 -23.72
C TYR A 246 -8.43 14.01 -24.32
N SER A 247 -8.20 15.33 -24.34
CA SER A 247 -6.92 15.93 -24.79
C SER A 247 -5.70 15.49 -23.96
N TRP A 248 -5.89 14.93 -22.75
CA TRP A 248 -4.79 14.43 -21.92
C TRP A 248 -4.35 13.00 -22.30
N GLY A 249 -4.90 12.45 -23.38
CA GLY A 249 -4.69 11.08 -23.80
C GLY A 249 -5.32 10.07 -22.85
N LYS A 250 -4.77 8.85 -22.83
CA LYS A 250 -5.36 7.69 -22.14
C LYS A 250 -5.74 7.95 -20.68
N ALA A 251 -4.92 8.69 -19.94
CA ALA A 251 -5.15 8.95 -18.52
C ALA A 251 -6.37 9.86 -18.29
N GLY A 252 -6.57 10.88 -19.13
CA GLY A 252 -7.72 11.77 -19.01
C GLY A 252 -9.01 11.12 -19.48
N VAL A 253 -8.98 10.34 -20.57
CA VAL A 253 -10.11 9.52 -21.01
C VAL A 253 -10.55 8.56 -19.90
N GLN A 254 -9.60 7.87 -19.26
CA GLN A 254 -9.90 6.97 -18.14
C GLN A 254 -10.51 7.73 -16.96
N LEU A 255 -9.93 8.87 -16.56
CA LEU A 255 -10.46 9.66 -15.45
C LEU A 255 -11.90 10.13 -15.73
N TYR A 256 -12.16 10.68 -16.92
CA TYR A 256 -13.49 11.12 -17.33
C TYR A 256 -14.50 9.98 -17.27
N ASN A 257 -14.19 8.84 -17.88
CA ASN A 257 -15.09 7.68 -17.89
C ASN A 257 -15.37 7.15 -16.48
N ARG A 258 -14.39 7.18 -15.57
CA ARG A 258 -14.60 6.79 -14.17
C ARG A 258 -15.53 7.74 -13.44
N VAL A 259 -15.39 9.05 -13.65
CA VAL A 259 -16.29 10.06 -13.07
C VAL A 259 -17.71 9.89 -13.60
N CYS A 260 -17.86 9.61 -14.89
CA CYS A 260 -19.15 9.36 -15.54
C CYS A 260 -19.72 7.95 -15.29
N GLY A 261 -18.97 7.06 -14.64
CA GLY A 261 -19.36 5.66 -14.40
C GLY A 261 -19.46 4.81 -15.67
N THR A 262 -18.84 5.22 -16.78
CA THR A 262 -18.82 4.54 -18.08
C THR A 262 -17.50 3.79 -18.34
N ASP A 263 -16.64 3.66 -17.34
CA ASP A 263 -15.31 3.05 -17.46
C ASP A 263 -15.35 1.53 -17.75
N ASN A 264 -16.46 0.86 -17.44
CA ASN A 264 -16.65 -0.58 -17.61
C ASN A 264 -15.55 -1.45 -16.95
N GLU A 265 -14.87 -0.94 -15.92
CA GLU A 265 -13.88 -1.72 -15.19
C GLU A 265 -14.57 -2.81 -14.37
N LYS A 266 -14.20 -4.06 -14.66
CA LYS A 266 -14.71 -5.23 -13.95
C LYS A 266 -14.06 -5.35 -12.57
N VAL A 267 -14.77 -6.00 -11.64
CA VAL A 267 -14.18 -6.50 -10.40
C VAL A 267 -13.32 -7.72 -10.76
N ILE A 268 -12.06 -7.75 -10.31
CA ILE A 268 -11.09 -8.78 -10.71
C ILE A 268 -10.57 -9.51 -9.47
N GLN A 269 -10.77 -10.83 -9.38
CA GLN A 269 -10.35 -11.62 -8.21
C GLN A 269 -8.84 -11.62 -7.95
N LYS A 270 -8.03 -11.68 -9.01
CA LYS A 270 -6.56 -11.73 -8.91
C LYS A 270 -5.91 -10.84 -9.95
N SER A 271 -5.11 -9.89 -9.48
CA SER A 271 -4.22 -9.12 -10.33
C SER A 271 -2.80 -9.68 -10.25
N GLU A 272 -2.17 -9.93 -11.39
CA GLU A 272 -0.75 -10.27 -11.40
C GLU A 272 0.09 -9.09 -10.92
N ARG A 273 1.05 -9.37 -10.03
CA ARG A 273 1.98 -8.37 -9.52
C ARG A 273 2.88 -7.93 -10.68
N LYS A 274 2.89 -6.62 -10.99
CA LYS A 274 3.71 -6.06 -12.08
C LYS A 274 5.13 -5.66 -11.65
N SER A 275 5.31 -5.39 -10.36
CA SER A 275 6.60 -5.03 -9.78
C SER A 275 6.69 -5.45 -8.31
N ILE A 276 7.92 -5.68 -7.86
CA ILE A 276 8.26 -5.94 -6.46
C ILE A 276 9.37 -4.96 -6.11
N GLY A 277 9.20 -4.20 -5.03
CA GLY A 277 10.19 -3.21 -4.63
C GLY A 277 10.15 -2.94 -3.14
N ILE A 278 11.29 -2.48 -2.63
CA ILE A 278 11.50 -2.13 -1.23
C ILE A 278 12.15 -0.75 -1.21
N SER A 279 11.60 0.14 -0.39
CA SER A 279 12.21 1.43 -0.12
C SER A 279 12.25 1.69 1.37
N ARG A 280 13.28 2.44 1.79
CA ARG A 280 13.50 2.84 3.18
C ARG A 280 13.99 4.27 3.22
N ARG A 281 13.50 5.00 4.23
CA ARG A 281 14.03 6.30 4.64
C ARG A 281 14.81 6.11 5.93
N PHE A 282 15.89 6.83 6.08
CA PHE A 282 16.81 6.72 7.20
C PHE A 282 17.40 8.09 7.53
N ASP A 283 18.11 8.18 8.66
CA ASP A 283 18.83 9.41 9.02
C ASP A 283 19.92 9.72 7.99
N PRO A 284 20.20 11.00 7.69
CA PRO A 284 21.13 11.39 6.64
C PRO A 284 22.48 10.66 6.75
N VAL A 285 22.89 9.95 5.70
CA VAL A 285 24.18 9.24 5.62
C VAL A 285 25.02 9.84 4.51
N TYR A 286 26.27 10.17 4.83
CA TYR A 286 27.25 10.67 3.88
C TYR A 286 28.17 9.56 3.35
N ASP A 287 28.56 8.60 4.20
CA ASP A 287 29.44 7.50 3.77
C ASP A 287 28.78 6.60 2.71
N ARG A 288 29.41 6.51 1.54
CA ARG A 288 28.94 5.70 0.41
C ARG A 288 29.12 4.20 0.66
N LYS A 289 30.08 3.79 1.50
CA LYS A 289 30.23 2.37 1.88
C LYS A 289 29.03 1.89 2.67
N GLU A 290 28.59 2.66 3.67
CA GLU A 290 27.36 2.38 4.41
C GLU A 290 26.12 2.33 3.50
N ILE A 291 26.04 3.19 2.47
CA ILE A 291 24.94 3.15 1.50
C ILE A 291 24.97 1.86 0.68
N ILE A 292 26.13 1.43 0.20
CA ILE A 292 26.30 0.16 -0.52
C ILE A 292 25.93 -1.03 0.38
N ARG A 293 26.35 -1.02 1.65
CA ARG A 293 25.96 -2.03 2.65
C ARG A 293 24.43 -2.11 2.78
N ARG A 294 23.76 -0.96 2.90
CA ARG A 294 22.28 -0.87 2.95
C ARG A 294 21.61 -1.37 1.67
N ILE A 295 22.19 -1.12 0.50
CA ILE A 295 21.71 -1.69 -0.77
C ILE A 295 21.81 -3.21 -0.72
N GLY A 296 22.93 -3.77 -0.26
CA GLY A 296 23.12 -5.22 -0.10
C GLY A 296 22.03 -5.86 0.77
N ILE A 297 21.71 -5.22 1.90
CA ILE A 297 20.62 -5.63 2.79
C ILE A 297 19.27 -5.59 2.05
N LEU A 298 18.93 -4.47 1.39
CA LEU A 298 17.69 -4.37 0.63
C LEU A 298 17.59 -5.45 -0.46
N CYS A 299 18.71 -5.78 -1.12
CA CYS A 299 18.78 -6.84 -2.13
C CYS A 299 18.47 -8.21 -1.54
N ARG A 300 18.95 -8.53 -0.33
CA ARG A 300 18.60 -9.77 0.38
C ARG A 300 17.10 -9.89 0.58
N TYR A 301 16.45 -8.84 1.09
CA TYR A 301 15.00 -8.81 1.27
C TYR A 301 14.26 -8.92 -0.07
N LEU A 302 14.69 -8.17 -1.09
CA LEU A 302 14.04 -8.18 -2.40
C LEU A 302 14.19 -9.54 -3.10
N SER A 303 15.36 -10.17 -3.03
CA SER A 303 15.60 -11.51 -3.59
C SER A 303 14.65 -12.55 -3.02
N PHE A 304 14.46 -12.53 -1.70
CA PHE A 304 13.50 -13.41 -1.03
C PHE A 304 12.07 -13.21 -1.54
N LEU A 305 11.62 -11.96 -1.69
CA LEU A 305 10.28 -11.65 -2.20
C LEU A 305 10.11 -12.10 -3.67
N VAL A 306 11.12 -11.92 -4.50
CA VAL A 306 11.10 -12.33 -5.92
C VAL A 306 11.01 -13.85 -6.05
N LYS A 307 11.86 -14.61 -5.33
CA LYS A 307 11.79 -16.08 -5.37
C LYS A 307 10.51 -16.63 -4.77
N LYS A 308 9.99 -16.03 -3.70
CA LYS A 308 8.68 -16.42 -3.15
C LYS A 308 7.56 -16.31 -4.19
N LYS A 309 7.59 -15.28 -5.04
CA LYS A 309 6.62 -15.08 -6.12
C LYS A 309 6.90 -15.93 -7.36
N LYS A 310 8.02 -16.66 -7.42
CA LYS A 310 8.43 -17.51 -8.55
C LYS A 310 8.44 -16.75 -9.88
N VAL A 311 8.89 -15.50 -9.85
CA VAL A 311 8.99 -14.63 -11.03
C VAL A 311 10.45 -14.35 -11.38
N ASN A 312 10.71 -14.12 -12.67
CA ASN A 312 12.03 -13.73 -13.16
C ASN A 312 11.99 -12.30 -13.74
N PRO A 313 12.52 -11.30 -13.03
CA PRO A 313 12.53 -9.92 -13.51
C PRO A 313 13.55 -9.67 -14.60
N THR A 314 13.19 -8.80 -15.54
CA THR A 314 14.11 -8.29 -16.58
C THR A 314 14.43 -6.81 -16.41
N PHE A 315 13.70 -6.07 -15.57
CA PHE A 315 13.91 -4.65 -15.35
C PHE A 315 14.27 -4.36 -13.90
N TYR A 316 15.38 -3.65 -13.70
CA TYR A 316 15.95 -3.31 -12.40
C TYR A 316 16.01 -1.80 -12.25
N TYR A 317 15.57 -1.27 -11.11
CA TYR A 317 15.49 0.15 -10.85
C TYR A 317 15.97 0.48 -9.45
N LEU A 318 16.74 1.57 -9.34
CA LEU A 318 17.24 2.14 -8.11
C LEU A 318 16.90 3.63 -8.05
N SER A 319 16.55 4.11 -6.86
CA SER A 319 16.27 5.51 -6.59
C SER A 319 16.91 5.97 -5.29
N ILE A 320 17.45 7.19 -5.33
CA ILE A 320 18.13 7.87 -4.24
C ILE A 320 17.37 9.18 -3.98
N LYS A 321 17.18 9.52 -2.71
CA LYS A 321 16.76 10.86 -2.29
C LYS A 321 17.82 11.47 -1.40
N TYR A 322 18.28 12.68 -1.74
CA TYR A 322 19.21 13.47 -0.94
C TYR A 322 18.47 14.31 0.10
N LYS A 323 19.20 14.77 1.12
CA LYS A 323 18.68 15.58 2.23
C LYS A 323 17.96 16.83 1.74
N HIS A 324 18.53 17.52 0.74
CA HIS A 324 17.93 18.71 0.12
C HIS A 324 16.88 18.37 -0.96
N SER A 325 16.26 17.19 -0.86
CA SER A 325 15.11 16.71 -1.64
C SER A 325 15.29 16.54 -3.15
N LYS A 326 16.51 16.71 -3.68
CA LYS A 326 16.87 16.21 -5.01
C LYS A 326 16.70 14.69 -5.04
N LYS A 327 16.16 14.17 -6.15
CA LYS A 327 15.95 12.74 -6.37
C LYS A 327 16.77 12.33 -7.59
N SER A 328 17.52 11.26 -7.46
CA SER A 328 18.22 10.63 -8.58
C SER A 328 17.75 9.19 -8.75
N LYS A 329 17.80 8.68 -9.97
CA LYS A 329 17.25 7.38 -10.36
C LYS A 329 18.09 6.77 -11.47
N ALA A 330 18.32 5.47 -11.41
CA ALA A 330 18.92 4.71 -12.49
C ALA A 330 18.16 3.40 -12.70
N HIS A 331 18.20 2.88 -13.92
CA HIS A 331 17.59 1.60 -14.25
C HIS A 331 18.38 0.89 -15.34
N ILE A 332 18.19 -0.43 -15.42
CA ILE A 332 18.76 -1.27 -16.48
C ILE A 332 17.78 -2.40 -16.80
N THR A 333 17.77 -2.83 -18.05
CA THR A 333 17.04 -4.03 -18.49
C THR A 333 18.06 -5.11 -18.81
N LEU A 334 17.91 -6.29 -18.20
CA LEU A 334 18.79 -7.45 -18.38
C LEU A 334 17.93 -8.70 -18.53
N ASP A 335 18.15 -9.46 -19.60
CA ASP A 335 17.53 -10.77 -19.79
C ASP A 335 18.49 -11.86 -19.30
N ARG A 336 18.44 -12.14 -18.00
CA ARG A 336 19.24 -13.17 -17.31
C ARG A 336 18.40 -13.89 -16.25
N ILE A 337 18.86 -15.05 -15.79
CA ILE A 337 18.16 -15.76 -14.71
C ILE A 337 18.44 -15.03 -13.40
N PHE A 338 17.35 -14.68 -12.71
CA PHE A 338 17.42 -13.94 -11.47
C PHE A 338 18.02 -14.76 -10.33
N ASN A 339 19.05 -14.19 -9.71
CA ASN A 339 19.66 -14.65 -8.48
C ASN A 339 20.10 -13.44 -7.61
N GLU A 340 20.34 -13.66 -6.32
CA GLU A 340 20.69 -12.58 -5.38
C GLU A 340 22.02 -11.88 -5.69
N MET A 341 23.00 -12.62 -6.22
CA MET A 341 24.32 -12.07 -6.54
C MET A 341 24.24 -11.09 -7.70
N LEU A 342 23.59 -11.50 -8.79
CA LEU A 342 23.26 -10.64 -9.93
C LEU A 342 22.51 -9.38 -9.47
N LEU A 343 21.51 -9.53 -8.58
CA LEU A 343 20.78 -8.38 -8.05
C LEU A 343 21.71 -7.41 -7.31
N LYS A 344 22.61 -7.91 -6.46
CA LYS A 344 23.57 -7.08 -5.71
C LYS A 344 24.52 -6.33 -6.65
N GLU A 345 25.10 -7.01 -7.63
CA GLU A 345 26.00 -6.41 -8.64
C GLU A 345 25.32 -5.32 -9.47
N VAL A 346 24.11 -5.62 -9.97
CA VAL A 346 23.31 -4.67 -10.74
C VAL A 346 22.96 -3.45 -9.89
N MET A 347 22.56 -3.63 -8.63
CA MET A 347 22.17 -2.51 -7.78
C MET A 347 23.36 -1.62 -7.40
N VAL A 348 24.56 -2.19 -7.20
CA VAL A 348 25.78 -1.40 -6.99
C VAL A 348 26.15 -0.61 -8.25
N THR A 349 26.03 -1.23 -9.43
CA THR A 349 26.26 -0.53 -10.71
C THR A 349 25.26 0.62 -10.91
N LEU A 350 23.99 0.38 -10.63
CA LEU A 350 22.95 1.42 -10.69
C LEU A 350 23.17 2.51 -9.66
N PHE A 351 23.71 2.18 -8.49
CA PHE A 351 24.05 3.16 -7.46
C PHE A 351 25.10 4.15 -7.95
N TYR A 352 26.23 3.69 -8.50
CA TYR A 352 27.26 4.59 -9.04
C TYR A 352 26.75 5.44 -10.22
N ARG A 353 25.79 4.94 -11.00
CA ARG A 353 25.14 5.75 -12.06
C ARG A 353 24.15 6.79 -11.52
N ALA A 354 23.53 6.51 -10.38
CA ALA A 354 22.53 7.38 -9.78
C ALA A 354 23.11 8.39 -8.79
N ASP A 355 24.23 8.06 -8.14
CA ASP A 355 24.88 8.92 -7.16
C ASP A 355 25.67 10.03 -7.86
N ILE A 356 24.98 11.14 -8.14
CA ILE A 356 25.49 12.29 -8.91
C ILE A 356 25.79 13.51 -8.03
N GLU A 357 25.42 13.48 -6.74
CA GLU A 357 25.63 14.60 -5.83
C GLU A 357 26.50 14.18 -4.66
N ASP A 358 27.38 15.09 -4.24
CA ASP A 358 28.08 14.99 -2.98
C ASP A 358 27.23 15.55 -1.81
N ASP A 359 26.09 14.91 -1.55
CA ASP A 359 25.19 15.25 -0.42
C ASP A 359 24.85 14.00 0.40
N TYR A 360 24.28 14.22 1.58
CA TYR A 360 23.74 13.17 2.43
C TYR A 360 22.53 12.52 1.77
N ILE A 361 22.52 11.19 1.75
CA ILE A 361 21.40 10.38 1.29
C ILE A 361 20.44 10.12 2.47
N ILE A 362 19.14 10.24 2.23
CA ILE A 362 18.08 10.04 3.25
C ILE A 362 17.11 8.91 2.89
N SER A 363 17.16 8.40 1.65
CA SER A 363 16.28 7.32 1.22
C SER A 363 16.87 6.54 0.05
N LEU A 364 16.66 5.23 0.10
CA LEU A 364 16.93 4.29 -0.99
C LEU A 364 15.64 3.55 -1.36
N GLY A 365 15.43 3.34 -2.64
CA GLY A 365 14.37 2.48 -3.15
C GLY A 365 14.88 1.63 -4.29
N ILE A 366 14.76 0.31 -4.16
CA ILE A 366 15.07 -0.66 -5.21
C ILE A 366 13.80 -1.38 -5.65
N SER A 367 13.69 -1.68 -6.93
CA SER A 367 12.54 -2.43 -7.46
C SER A 367 12.91 -3.22 -8.71
N VAL A 368 12.19 -4.32 -8.89
CA VAL A 368 12.24 -5.14 -10.10
C VAL A 368 10.86 -5.26 -10.74
N SER A 369 10.81 -5.36 -12.06
CA SER A 369 9.57 -5.49 -12.84
C SER A 369 9.81 -6.20 -14.19
N LYS A 370 8.78 -6.22 -15.04
CA LYS A 370 8.78 -6.90 -16.36
C LYS A 370 9.16 -8.38 -16.22
N PHE A 371 8.33 -9.13 -15.51
CA PHE A 371 8.57 -10.56 -15.28
C PHE A 371 8.39 -11.36 -16.58
N LYS A 372 9.41 -12.11 -17.00
CA LYS A 372 9.43 -12.90 -18.23
C LYS A 372 10.26 -14.18 -18.06
N LYS A 373 9.97 -15.20 -18.86
CA LYS A 373 10.89 -16.35 -19.02
C LYS A 373 12.16 -15.87 -19.73
N VAL A 374 13.31 -16.38 -19.32
CA VAL A 374 14.62 -16.02 -19.87
C VAL A 374 14.73 -16.54 -21.30
N SER A 375 15.21 -15.69 -22.20
CA SER A 375 15.53 -16.05 -23.60
C SER A 375 17.02 -16.09 -23.90
N ASN A 376 17.85 -15.47 -23.05
CA ASN A 376 19.30 -15.42 -23.23
C ASN A 376 20.00 -16.74 -22.84
N LEU A 377 20.89 -17.21 -23.71
CA LEU A 377 21.63 -18.48 -23.58
C LEU A 377 23.10 -18.31 -23.17
N PHE A 378 23.68 -17.11 -23.28
CA PHE A 378 25.13 -16.90 -23.11
C PHE A 378 25.62 -17.11 -21.68
N ASP A 379 24.83 -16.70 -20.68
CA ASP A 379 25.20 -16.79 -19.25
C ASP A 379 24.55 -18.01 -18.55
N LEU A 380 23.91 -18.91 -19.31
CA LEU A 380 22.92 -19.85 -18.79
C LEU A 380 23.48 -20.86 -17.78
N GLU A 381 24.71 -21.34 -17.97
CA GLU A 381 25.30 -22.35 -17.08
C GLU A 381 25.64 -21.78 -15.70
N GLU A 382 26.30 -20.62 -15.67
CA GLU A 382 26.63 -19.91 -14.43
C GLU A 382 25.36 -19.48 -13.71
N ASP A 383 24.42 -18.90 -14.45
CA ASP A 383 23.13 -18.48 -13.94
C ASP A 383 22.33 -19.63 -13.32
N ARG A 384 22.35 -20.83 -13.94
CA ARG A 384 21.71 -22.04 -13.38
C ARG A 384 22.37 -22.52 -12.09
N LYS A 385 23.70 -22.43 -11.99
CA LYS A 385 24.42 -22.77 -10.76
C LYS A 385 24.03 -21.81 -9.63
N MET A 386 23.98 -20.51 -9.93
CA MET A 386 23.60 -19.47 -8.98
C MET A 386 22.12 -19.53 -8.59
N GLU A 387 21.25 -19.96 -9.50
CA GLU A 387 19.84 -20.20 -9.18
C GLU A 387 19.68 -21.34 -8.15
N LYS A 388 20.38 -22.46 -8.33
CA LYS A 388 20.37 -23.57 -7.35
C LYS A 388 20.84 -23.12 -5.97
N LEU A 389 21.90 -22.31 -5.92
CA LEU A 389 22.38 -21.71 -4.67
C LEU A 389 21.31 -20.81 -4.04
N ASN A 390 20.67 -19.96 -4.84
CA ASN A 390 19.65 -19.04 -4.39
C ASN A 390 18.40 -19.78 -3.85
N ASP A 391 18.06 -20.95 -4.40
CA ASP A 391 17.00 -21.82 -3.89
C ASP A 391 17.35 -22.42 -2.52
N ALA A 392 18.60 -22.83 -2.32
CA ALA A 392 19.08 -23.30 -1.01
C ALA A 392 19.04 -22.17 0.04
N ILE A 393 19.49 -20.97 -0.32
CA ILE A 393 19.42 -19.77 0.52
C ILE A 393 17.96 -19.46 0.88
N TYR A 394 17.05 -19.52 -0.10
CA TYR A 394 15.63 -19.27 0.12
C TYR A 394 15.02 -20.27 1.12
N LYS A 395 15.33 -21.57 1.00
CA LYS A 395 14.85 -22.60 1.94
C LYS A 395 15.31 -22.32 3.37
N LEU A 396 16.59 -21.98 3.56
CA LEU A 396 17.15 -21.66 4.87
C LEU A 396 16.49 -20.40 5.47
N ARG A 397 16.39 -19.31 4.69
CA ARG A 397 15.75 -18.07 5.15
C ARG A 397 14.25 -18.22 5.41
N SER A 398 13.57 -19.11 4.68
CA SER A 398 12.16 -19.42 4.91
C SER A 398 11.94 -20.10 6.26
N ARG A 399 12.88 -20.95 6.70
CA ARG A 399 12.78 -21.71 7.96
C ARG A 399 13.28 -20.92 9.17
N TYR A 400 14.43 -20.25 9.04
CA TYR A 400 15.14 -19.64 10.17
C TYR A 400 15.06 -18.10 10.20
N GLY A 401 14.40 -17.48 9.21
CA GLY A 401 14.25 -16.04 9.08
C GLY A 401 15.26 -15.43 8.11
N LEU A 402 14.97 -14.21 7.66
CA LEU A 402 15.74 -13.53 6.60
C LEU A 402 17.19 -13.23 7.00
N SER A 403 17.47 -13.08 8.30
CA SER A 403 18.81 -12.80 8.84
C SER A 403 19.61 -14.07 9.18
N ALA A 404 19.09 -15.26 8.88
CA ALA A 404 19.82 -16.51 9.08
C ALA A 404 21.05 -16.67 8.17
N LEU A 405 21.03 -16.03 6.98
CA LEU A 405 22.16 -15.97 6.06
C LEU A 405 22.31 -14.56 5.52
N ILE A 406 23.43 -13.93 5.85
CA ILE A 406 23.82 -12.59 5.42
C ILE A 406 25.12 -12.67 4.63
N SER A 407 25.30 -11.79 3.64
CA SER A 407 26.58 -11.69 2.92
C SER A 407 27.62 -10.95 3.75
N ALA A 408 28.91 -11.25 3.52
CA ALA A 408 30.01 -10.54 4.17
C ALA A 408 29.94 -9.02 3.96
N SER A 409 29.50 -8.59 2.77
CA SER A 409 29.28 -7.17 2.42
C SER A 409 28.15 -6.48 3.19
N GLU A 410 27.42 -7.19 4.05
CA GLU A 410 26.39 -6.62 4.94
C GLU A 410 26.91 -6.40 6.37
N ILE A 411 28.05 -7.00 6.72
CA ILE A 411 28.67 -6.99 8.07
C ILE A 411 29.71 -5.87 8.21
N ILE A 412 30.46 -5.62 7.14
CA ILE A 412 31.51 -4.61 7.01
C ILE A 412 30.87 -3.31 6.51
#